data_AF-A0A397UTA3-F1
#
_entry.id   AF-A0A397UTA3-F1
#
_cell.length_a   1.000
_cell.length_b   1.000
_cell.length_c   1.000
_cell.angle_alpha   90.00
_cell.angle_beta   90.00
_cell.angle_gamma   90.00
#
_symmetry.space_group_name_H-M   'P 1'
#
loop_
_entity.id
_entity.type
_entity.pdbx_description
1 polymer ?
#
loop_
_entity_poly.entity_id
_entity_poly.type
_entity_poly.pdbx_seq_one_letter_code
_entity_poly.pdbx_strand_id
1 'polypeptide(L)'
;MKRLRINHFHFWIERSTQSSSYTSLMGPDKLNILENFSFTSFISKEFSQERANQLRQLWTGFFKLYKMMTLANIAGSEFKIKAESWLKLFLTPSKRQPNRPNFIRGM
;
A
#
# COMPACT_ATOMS: atom_id res chain seq x y z
N MET A 1 -27.14 4.61 -15.68
CA MET A 1 -26.37 3.68 -14.82
C MET A 1 -26.55 4.07 -13.36
N LYS A 2 -27.02 3.16 -12.50
CA LYS A 2 -27.06 3.34 -11.04
C LYS A 2 -25.63 3.26 -10.49
N ARG A 3 -25.22 4.26 -9.68
CA ARG A 3 -23.91 4.30 -9.04
C ARG A 3 -23.74 3.12 -8.08
N LEU A 4 -22.66 2.36 -8.26
CA LEU A 4 -22.32 1.20 -7.44
C LEU A 4 -21.67 1.66 -6.13
N ARG A 5 -22.12 1.06 -5.02
CA ARG A 5 -21.39 0.95 -3.75
C ARG A 5 -20.05 0.27 -4.05
N ILE A 6 -18.96 1.01 -4.03
CA ILE A 6 -17.64 0.50 -4.43
C ILE A 6 -17.12 -0.43 -3.34
N ASN A 7 -17.14 -1.74 -3.64
CA ASN A 7 -16.58 -2.80 -2.79
C ASN A 7 -15.17 -3.25 -3.27
N HIS A 8 -14.67 -2.85 -4.45
CA HIS A 8 -13.34 -3.23 -4.96
C HIS A 8 -12.75 -2.20 -5.94
N PHE A 9 -11.42 -2.05 -5.91
CA PHE A 9 -10.63 -1.35 -6.92
C PHE A 9 -10.48 -2.26 -8.14
N HIS A 10 -10.88 -1.78 -9.32
CA HIS A 10 -10.85 -2.58 -10.54
C HIS A 10 -9.91 -1.95 -11.57
N PHE A 11 -9.00 -2.79 -12.06
CA PHE A 11 -8.30 -2.59 -13.33
C PHE A 11 -8.94 -3.50 -14.35
N TRP A 12 -9.24 -3.00 -15.54
CA TRP A 12 -9.70 -3.83 -16.65
C TRP A 12 -9.03 -3.39 -17.95
N ILE A 13 -8.93 -4.29 -18.91
CA ILE A 13 -8.51 -3.95 -20.26
C ILE A 13 -9.76 -3.59 -21.06
N GLU A 14 -9.80 -2.37 -21.58
CA GLU A 14 -10.87 -1.86 -22.40
C GLU A 14 -10.86 -2.63 -23.74
N ARG A 15 -11.95 -3.33 -24.07
CA ARG A 15 -11.97 -4.17 -25.28
C ARG A 15 -11.89 -3.37 -26.58
N SER A 16 -12.30 -2.10 -26.55
CA SER A 16 -12.33 -1.22 -27.73
C SER A 16 -10.96 -0.65 -28.08
N THR A 17 -10.14 -0.33 -27.09
CA THR A 17 -8.84 0.33 -27.28
C THR A 17 -7.66 -0.58 -26.92
N GLN A 18 -7.92 -1.77 -26.36
CA GLN A 18 -6.91 -2.66 -25.75
C GLN A 18 -6.03 -1.97 -24.69
N SER A 19 -6.43 -0.79 -24.22
CA SER A 19 -5.72 -0.05 -23.19
C SER A 19 -6.19 -0.46 -21.79
N SER A 20 -5.29 -0.38 -20.81
CA SER A 20 -5.66 -0.54 -19.41
C SER A 20 -6.50 0.66 -18.95
N SER A 21 -7.73 0.39 -18.51
CA SER A 21 -8.63 1.35 -17.88
C SER A 21 -8.70 1.11 -16.38
N TYR A 22 -8.94 2.19 -15.63
CA TYR A 22 -9.04 2.18 -14.18
C TYR A 22 -10.12 3.16 -13.72
N THR A 23 -10.81 2.81 -12.62
CA THR A 23 -11.62 3.79 -11.89
C THR A 23 -10.72 4.57 -10.95
N SER A 24 -10.81 5.90 -11.00
CA SER A 24 -10.00 6.79 -10.17
C SER A 24 -10.32 6.59 -8.69
N LEU A 25 -9.28 6.26 -7.91
CA LEU A 25 -9.38 6.19 -6.46
C LEU A 25 -9.23 7.60 -5.87
N MET A 26 -10.32 8.34 -5.81
CA MET A 26 -10.32 9.75 -5.39
C MET A 26 -11.30 9.99 -4.24
N GLY A 27 -11.03 11.06 -3.47
CA GLY A 27 -11.95 11.53 -2.44
C GLY A 27 -12.24 10.47 -1.36
N PRO A 28 -13.52 10.27 -0.98
CA PRO A 28 -13.89 9.35 0.09
C PRO A 28 -13.48 7.90 -0.13
N ASP A 29 -13.51 7.40 -1.37
CA ASP A 29 -13.18 6.00 -1.68
C ASP A 29 -11.70 5.71 -1.47
N LYS A 30 -10.84 6.69 -1.78
CA LYS A 30 -9.40 6.64 -1.48
C LYS A 30 -9.17 6.53 0.03
N LEU A 31 -9.86 7.35 0.83
CA LEU A 31 -9.75 7.32 2.29
C LEU A 31 -10.21 5.98 2.85
N ASN A 32 -11.37 5.49 2.39
CA ASN A 32 -11.93 4.22 2.82
C ASN A 32 -10.96 3.05 2.57
N ILE A 33 -10.31 3.02 1.40
CA ILE A 33 -9.30 2.01 1.09
C ILE A 33 -8.06 2.19 1.94
N LEU A 34 -7.54 3.40 2.12
CA LEU A 34 -6.36 3.62 2.96
C LEU A 34 -6.59 3.18 4.42
N GLU A 35 -7.81 3.39 4.94
CA GLU A 35 -8.18 3.08 6.31
C GLU A 35 -8.58 1.62 6.54
N ASN A 36 -9.36 1.04 5.63
CA ASN A 36 -10.01 -0.26 5.82
C ASN A 36 -9.44 -1.37 4.93
N PHE A 37 -8.27 -1.17 4.32
CA PHE A 37 -7.64 -2.22 3.50
C PHE A 37 -7.36 -3.48 4.32
N SER A 38 -7.99 -4.59 3.95
CA SER A 38 -7.75 -5.87 4.59
C SER A 38 -6.52 -6.57 4.00
N PHE A 39 -5.55 -6.85 4.86
CA PHE A 39 -4.38 -7.67 4.52
C PHE A 39 -4.62 -9.17 4.70
N THR A 40 -5.77 -9.58 5.27
CA THR A 40 -6.05 -10.99 5.53
C THR A 40 -6.22 -11.80 4.25
N SER A 41 -6.70 -11.18 3.17
CA SER A 41 -6.83 -11.80 1.85
C SER A 41 -5.49 -11.93 1.10
N PHE A 42 -4.45 -11.18 1.50
CA PHE A 42 -3.11 -11.29 0.93
C PHE A 42 -2.30 -12.45 1.50
N ILE A 43 -2.69 -12.98 2.67
CA ILE A 43 -2.11 -14.20 3.22
C ILE A 43 -2.68 -15.36 2.39
N SER A 44 -2.04 -15.61 1.25
CA SER A 44 -2.44 -16.61 0.27
C SER A 44 -1.25 -17.52 -0.05
N LYS A 45 -1.45 -18.47 -0.96
CA LYS A 45 -0.40 -19.34 -1.48
C LYS A 45 0.78 -18.57 -2.11
N GLU A 46 0.60 -17.29 -2.47
CA GLU A 46 1.59 -16.45 -3.16
C GLU A 46 2.44 -15.57 -2.24
N PHE A 47 2.01 -15.33 -1.00
CA PHE A 47 2.73 -14.47 -0.05
C PHE A 47 2.89 -15.17 1.30
N SER A 48 4.14 -15.30 1.77
CA SER A 48 4.40 -15.78 3.12
C SER A 48 3.82 -14.83 4.18
N GLN A 49 3.56 -15.36 5.37
CA GLN A 49 3.09 -14.56 6.50
C GLN A 49 4.01 -13.37 6.80
N GLU A 50 5.33 -13.57 6.71
CA GLU A 50 6.33 -12.52 6.85
C GLU A 50 6.15 -11.43 5.80
N ARG A 51 5.90 -11.80 4.54
CA ARG A 51 5.75 -10.85 3.44
C ARG A 51 4.45 -10.05 3.56
N ALA A 52 3.36 -10.69 3.97
CA ALA A 52 2.10 -10.00 4.25
C ALA A 52 2.28 -8.99 5.41
N ASN A 53 3.00 -9.37 6.47
CA ASN A 53 3.28 -8.48 7.60
C ASN A 53 4.14 -7.27 7.18
N GLN A 54 5.15 -7.47 6.34
CA GLN A 54 5.97 -6.41 5.77
C GLN A 54 5.14 -5.40 4.97
N LEU A 55 4.29 -5.87 4.06
CA LEU A 55 3.41 -5.01 3.25
C LEU A 55 2.40 -4.25 4.13
N ARG A 56 1.84 -4.93 5.15
CA ARG A 56 0.95 -4.29 6.12
C ARG A 56 1.66 -3.17 6.89
N GLN A 57 2.89 -3.38 7.34
CA GLN A 57 3.67 -2.33 8.02
C GLN A 57 3.93 -1.14 7.10
N LEU A 58 4.27 -1.39 5.83
CA LEU A 58 4.49 -0.34 4.85
C LEU A 58 3.22 0.50 4.60
N TRP A 59 2.09 -0.17 4.38
CA TRP A 59 0.82 0.49 4.13
C TRP A 59 0.32 1.30 5.32
N THR A 60 0.33 0.69 6.51
CA THR A 60 -0.09 1.38 7.73
C THR A 60 0.84 2.55 8.09
N GLY A 61 2.13 2.42 7.81
CA GLY A 61 3.08 3.53 7.94
C GLY A 61 2.78 4.69 6.99
N PHE A 62 2.49 4.39 5.73
CA PHE A 62 2.08 5.40 4.75
C PHE A 62 0.78 6.09 5.17
N PHE A 63 -0.23 5.33 5.60
CA PHE A 63 -1.51 5.89 6.05
C PHE A 63 -1.35 6.81 7.26
N LYS A 64 -0.46 6.48 8.21
CA LYS A 64 -0.14 7.35 9.33
C LYS A 64 0.46 8.68 8.86
N LEU A 65 1.41 8.66 7.93
CA LEU A 65 1.98 9.89 7.35
C LEU A 65 0.91 10.71 6.64
N TYR A 66 0.03 10.04 5.90
CA TYR A 66 -1.10 10.69 5.25
C TYR A 66 -2.03 11.38 6.27
N LYS A 67 -2.43 10.69 7.34
CA LYS A 67 -3.25 11.28 8.42
C LYS A 67 -2.53 12.45 9.08
N MET A 68 -1.22 12.35 9.33
CA MET A 68 -0.47 13.47 9.87
C MET A 68 -0.64 14.69 8.99
N MET A 69 -0.39 14.62 7.68
CA MET A 69 -0.54 15.74 6.74
C MET A 69 -1.93 16.42 6.76
N THR A 70 -2.97 15.73 7.24
CA THR A 70 -4.32 16.29 7.36
C THR A 70 -4.58 17.02 8.69
N LEU A 71 -3.66 16.93 9.66
CA LEU A 71 -3.78 17.63 10.95
C LEU A 71 -3.41 19.11 10.78
N ALA A 72 -4.19 19.98 11.42
CA ALA A 72 -3.96 21.43 11.34
C ALA A 72 -2.64 21.90 11.99
N ASN A 73 -2.15 21.17 13.01
CA ASN A 73 -0.99 21.57 13.82
C ASN A 73 0.05 20.43 13.90
N ILE A 74 0.66 20.05 12.77
CA ILE A 74 1.76 19.06 12.76
C ILE A 74 3.06 19.72 13.22
N ALA A 75 3.75 19.09 14.15
CA ALA A 75 5.16 19.35 14.37
C ALA A 75 5.98 18.79 13.19
N GLY A 76 6.51 19.65 12.32
CA GLY A 76 7.24 19.23 11.12
C GLY A 76 8.44 18.30 11.40
N SER A 77 9.07 18.44 12.57
CA SER A 77 10.13 17.56 13.06
C SER A 77 9.63 16.13 13.28
N GLU A 78 8.45 15.95 13.88
CA GLU A 78 7.85 14.64 14.10
C GLU A 78 7.48 13.97 12.78
N PHE A 79 6.90 14.73 11.84
CA PHE A 79 6.60 14.24 10.51
C PHE A 79 7.86 13.76 9.79
N LYS A 80 8.93 14.57 9.81
CA LYS A 80 10.21 14.21 9.20
C LYS A 80 10.75 12.89 9.74
N ILE A 81 10.80 12.72 11.06
CA ILE A 81 11.32 11.49 11.70
C ILE A 81 10.51 10.26 11.25
N LYS A 82 9.18 10.36 11.23
CA LYS A 82 8.32 9.25 10.81
C LYS A 82 8.44 8.98 9.31
N ALA A 83 8.57 10.02 8.49
CA ALA A 83 8.74 9.90 7.05
C ALA A 83 10.07 9.22 6.70
N GLU A 84 11.17 9.61 7.37
CA GLU A 84 12.47 8.97 7.23
C GLU A 84 12.44 7.51 7.67
N SER A 85 11.77 7.20 8.79
CA SER A 85 11.61 5.81 9.24
C SER A 85 10.81 4.97 8.24
N TRP A 86 9.74 5.52 7.68
CA TRP A 86 8.94 4.83 6.66
C TRP A 86 9.74 4.63 5.37
N LEU A 87 10.48 5.65 4.93
CA LEU A 87 11.32 5.58 3.74
C LEU A 87 12.43 4.54 3.91
N LYS A 88 13.06 4.46 5.08
CA LYS A 88 14.05 3.44 5.40
C LYS A 88 13.46 2.02 5.35
N LEU A 89 12.22 1.84 5.83
CA LEU A 89 11.51 0.57 5.68
C LEU A 89 11.29 0.26 4.19
N PHE A 90 10.74 1.20 3.41
CA PHE A 90 10.49 1.04 1.98
C PHE A 90 11.74 0.71 1.17
N LEU A 91 12.87 1.33 1.50
CA LEU A 91 14.14 1.14 0.82
C LEU A 91 14.94 -0.05 1.37
N THR A 92 14.36 -0.90 2.22
CA THR A 92 15.05 -2.07 2.77
C THR A 92 15.51 -2.96 1.61
N PRO A 93 16.82 -3.10 1.36
CA PRO A 93 17.30 -3.88 0.23
C PRO A 93 17.09 -5.36 0.48
N SER A 94 16.98 -6.12 -0.62
CA SER A 94 17.07 -7.57 -0.53
C SER A 94 18.46 -7.99 -0.03
N LYS A 95 18.50 -9.03 0.79
CA LYS A 95 19.74 -9.57 1.33
C LYS A 95 20.03 -10.92 0.70
N ARG A 96 21.33 -11.14 0.45
CA ARG A 96 21.89 -12.37 -0.13
C ARG A 96 21.50 -12.52 -1.62
N GLN A 97 22.08 -13.52 -2.26
CA GLN A 97 21.90 -13.75 -3.69
C GLN A 97 20.46 -14.21 -4.00
N PRO A 98 19.82 -13.66 -5.04
CA PRO A 98 18.57 -14.19 -5.57
C PRO A 98 18.70 -15.69 -5.88
N ASN A 99 17.59 -16.43 -5.79
CA ASN A 99 17.50 -17.87 -6.06
C ASN A 99 18.30 -18.78 -5.11
N ARG A 100 18.84 -18.25 -4.00
CA ARG A 100 19.37 -19.07 -2.89
C ARG A 100 18.29 -19.30 -1.83
N PRO A 101 18.28 -20.46 -1.14
CA PRO A 101 17.29 -20.76 -0.10
C PRO A 101 17.36 -19.79 1.09
N ASN A 102 18.48 -19.07 1.24
CA ASN A 102 18.68 -18.10 2.29
C ASN A 102 18.34 -16.66 1.84
N PHE A 103 17.84 -16.45 0.62
CA PHE A 103 17.46 -15.14 0.09
C PHE A 103 16.39 -14.49 0.97
N ILE A 104 16.61 -13.24 1.36
CA ILE A 104 15.62 -12.46 2.10
C ILE A 104 15.24 -11.29 1.20
N ARG A 105 13.99 -11.33 0.72
CA ARG A 105 13.46 -10.21 -0.06
C ARG A 105 13.38 -8.97 0.83
N GLY A 106 13.87 -7.86 0.30
CA GLY A 106 13.66 -6.54 0.86
C GLY A 106 12.19 -6.15 0.79
N MET A 107 11.87 -4.89 1.05
CA MET A 107 10.56 -4.37 0.62
C MET A 107 10.47 -4.38 -0.90
#